data_AF-A0A3M1G0U9-F1
#
_entry.id   AF-A0A3M1G0U9-F1
#
_cell.length_a   1.000
_cell.length_b   1.000
_cell.length_c   1.000
_cell.angle_alpha   90.00
_cell.angle_beta   90.00
_cell.angle_gamma   90.00
#
_symmetry.space_group_name_H-M   'P 1'
#
loop_
_entity.id
_entity.type
_entity.pdbx_description
1 polymer ?
#
loop_
_entity_poly.entity_id
_entity_poly.type
_entity_poly.pdbx_seq_one_letter_code
_entity_poly.pdbx_strand_id
1 'polypeptide(L)'
;MPQLSLLTPYGEMTLSEEDGALVALDWGRGRDRQETPLLRRAARQLHAYFDGERTMFDLPLAPHGTPFQRRVWQTLRAVPYGQTLTYGALAARLSSHARAVGQAVGKNPLPIIVPC
;
A
#
# COMPACT_ATOMS: atom_id res chain seq x y z
N MET A 1 3.12 -7.51 16.36
CA MET A 1 2.15 -6.91 15.41
C MET A 1 1.86 -8.01 14.42
N PRO A 2 0.62 -8.49 14.30
CA PRO A 2 0.31 -9.63 13.44
C PRO A 2 0.87 -9.46 12.03
N GLN A 3 1.54 -10.50 11.52
CA GLN A 3 2.08 -10.51 10.16
C GLN A 3 1.77 -11.81 9.43
N LEU A 4 1.63 -11.69 8.12
CA LEU A 4 1.52 -12.82 7.20
C LEU A 4 2.49 -12.60 6.05
N SER A 5 3.40 -13.55 5.85
CA SER A 5 4.28 -13.58 4.69
C SER A 5 3.68 -14.43 3.58
N LEU A 6 3.79 -13.94 2.34
CA LEU A 6 3.32 -14.62 1.14
C LEU A 6 4.39 -14.58 0.06
N LEU A 7 4.46 -15.65 -0.74
CA LEU A 7 5.25 -15.66 -1.95
C LEU A 7 4.48 -14.96 -3.08
N THR A 8 5.17 -14.11 -3.82
CA THR A 8 4.64 -13.34 -4.96
C THR A 8 5.57 -13.49 -6.16
N PRO A 9 5.15 -13.10 -7.38
CA PRO A 9 6.05 -13.06 -8.54
C PRO A 9 7.31 -12.19 -8.34
N TYR A 10 7.28 -11.26 -7.37
CA TYR A 10 8.39 -10.37 -7.03
C TYR A 10 9.15 -10.79 -5.77
N GLY A 11 8.99 -12.04 -5.34
CA GLY A 11 9.64 -12.60 -4.15
C GLY A 11 8.70 -12.65 -2.93
N GLU A 12 9.27 -12.95 -1.76
CA GLU A 12 8.52 -12.94 -0.51
C GLU A 12 8.13 -11.50 -0.15
N MET A 13 6.88 -11.34 0.29
CA MET A 13 6.37 -10.09 0.86
C MET A 13 5.73 -10.40 2.21
N THR A 14 5.61 -9.39 3.07
CA THR A 14 5.00 -9.50 4.38
C THR A 14 4.01 -8.37 4.60
N LEU A 15 2.78 -8.75 4.95
CA LEU A 15 1.73 -7.84 5.36
C LEU A 15 1.76 -7.68 6.89
N SER A 16 1.57 -6.46 7.36
CA SER A 16 1.46 -6.15 8.78
C SER A 16 0.14 -5.45 9.12
N GLU A 17 -0.49 -5.87 10.21
CA GLU A 17 -1.77 -5.34 10.70
C GLU A 17 -1.66 -4.75 12.10
N GLU A 18 -2.31 -3.61 12.31
CA GLU A 18 -2.52 -2.99 13.62
C GLU A 18 -3.99 -2.54 13.72
N ASP A 19 -4.64 -2.80 14.86
CA ASP A 19 -6.01 -2.36 15.16
C ASP A 19 -7.05 -2.59 14.04
N GLY A 20 -6.97 -3.75 13.36
CA GLY A 20 -7.93 -4.11 12.30
C GLY A 20 -7.69 -3.40 10.96
N ALA A 21 -6.52 -2.82 10.75
CA ALA A 21 -6.13 -2.19 9.49
C ALA A 21 -4.70 -2.57 9.06
N LEU A 22 -4.46 -2.64 7.75
CA LEU A 22 -3.11 -2.79 7.23
C LEU A 22 -2.31 -1.51 7.42
N VAL A 23 -1.10 -1.65 7.94
CA VAL A 23 -0.20 -0.53 8.20
C VAL A 23 1.07 -0.58 7.37
N ALA A 24 1.51 -1.77 6.95
CA ALA A 24 2.69 -1.94 6.12
C ALA A 24 2.63 -3.18 5.20
N LEU A 25 3.35 -3.08 4.07
CA LEU A 25 3.74 -4.17 3.18
C LEU A 25 5.24 -4.05 2.94
N ASP A 26 5.99 -5.05 3.40
CA ASP A 26 7.44 -5.11 3.33
C ASP A 26 7.91 -6.27 2.44
N TRP A 27 9.09 -6.11 1.82
CA TRP A 27 9.74 -7.20 1.10
C TRP A 27 10.47 -8.13 2.07
N GLY A 28 10.47 -9.41 1.73
CA GLY A 28 11.04 -10.47 2.55
C GLY A 28 10.05 -11.05 3.56
N ARG A 29 10.58 -11.91 4.44
CA ARG A 29 9.79 -12.69 5.39
C ARG A 29 9.74 -12.02 6.76
N GLY A 30 8.54 -11.90 7.29
CA GLY A 30 8.25 -11.39 8.62
C GLY A 30 8.75 -12.32 9.72
N ARG A 31 9.00 -11.72 10.89
CA ARG A 31 9.44 -12.45 12.09
C ARG A 31 8.26 -12.95 12.92
N ASP A 32 7.16 -12.19 12.93
CA ASP A 32 5.99 -12.44 13.77
C ASP A 32 4.88 -13.11 12.92
N ARG A 33 4.78 -14.44 13.00
CA ARG A 33 3.85 -15.24 12.17
C ARG A 33 2.50 -15.41 12.85
N GLN A 34 1.81 -14.30 13.04
CA GLN A 34 0.46 -14.30 13.56
C GLN A 34 -0.52 -13.87 12.47
N GLU A 35 -1.25 -14.85 11.95
CA GLU A 35 -2.26 -14.60 10.92
C GLU A 35 -3.57 -14.13 11.53
N THR A 36 -4.25 -13.24 10.82
CA THR A 36 -5.59 -12.76 11.14
C THR A 36 -6.52 -12.94 9.93
N PRO A 37 -7.84 -12.84 10.11
CA PRO A 37 -8.78 -12.80 8.99
C PRO A 37 -8.47 -11.69 7.98
N LEU A 38 -8.03 -10.51 8.44
CA LEU A 38 -7.68 -9.39 7.57
C LEU A 38 -6.42 -9.69 6.76
N LEU A 39 -5.35 -10.19 7.38
CA LEU A 39 -4.12 -10.55 6.68
C LEU A 39 -4.36 -11.61 5.62
N ARG A 40 -5.15 -12.65 5.93
CA ARG A 40 -5.55 -13.67 4.95
C ARG A 40 -6.38 -13.09 3.82
N ARG A 41 -7.30 -12.16 4.11
CA ARG A 41 -8.07 -11.44 3.09
C ARG A 41 -7.13 -10.67 2.18
N ALA A 42 -6.20 -9.90 2.74
CA ALA A 42 -5.23 -9.11 2.00
C ALA A 42 -4.32 -9.96 1.11
N ALA A 43 -3.81 -11.09 1.63
CA ALA A 43 -3.01 -12.03 0.85
C ALA A 43 -3.77 -12.57 -0.37
N ARG A 44 -5.04 -12.98 -0.19
CA ARG A 44 -5.89 -13.42 -1.31
C ARG A 44 -6.09 -12.33 -2.36
N GLN A 45 -6.28 -11.07 -1.94
CA GLN A 45 -6.44 -9.96 -2.89
C GLN A 45 -5.14 -9.67 -3.64
N LEU A 46 -3.99 -9.78 -2.99
CA LEU A 46 -2.68 -9.61 -3.63
C LEU A 46 -2.42 -10.71 -4.67
N HIS A 47 -2.71 -11.98 -4.34
CA HIS A 47 -2.61 -13.05 -5.34
C HIS A 47 -3.51 -12.79 -6.55
N ALA A 48 -4.79 -12.51 -6.33
CA ALA A 48 -5.71 -12.15 -7.44
C ALA A 48 -5.24 -10.92 -8.23
N TYR A 49 -4.57 -9.95 -7.59
CA TYR A 49 -3.99 -8.79 -8.28
C TYR A 49 -2.82 -9.20 -9.18
N PHE A 50 -1.91 -10.05 -8.69
CA PHE A 50 -0.78 -10.53 -9.47
C PHE A 50 -1.20 -11.47 -10.61
N ASP A 51 -2.30 -12.21 -10.43
CA ASP A 51 -2.89 -13.07 -11.47
C ASP A 51 -3.71 -12.26 -12.49
N GLY A 52 -3.87 -10.94 -12.30
CA GLY A 52 -4.64 -10.06 -13.19
C GLY A 52 -6.16 -10.17 -13.04
N GLU A 53 -6.65 -10.93 -12.07
CA GLU A 53 -8.08 -11.12 -11.78
C GLU A 53 -8.70 -9.94 -11.01
N ARG A 54 -7.87 -9.10 -10.39
CA ARG A 54 -8.28 -7.95 -9.59
C ARG A 54 -7.44 -6.72 -9.91
N THR A 55 -8.10 -5.57 -10.00
CA THR A 55 -7.46 -4.26 -10.22
C THR A 55 -7.63 -3.28 -9.06
N MET A 56 -8.42 -3.63 -8.03
CA MET A 56 -8.70 -2.77 -6.87
C MET A 56 -8.65 -3.55 -5.55
N PHE A 57 -8.08 -2.93 -4.51
CA PHE A 57 -8.05 -3.48 -3.16
C PHE A 57 -9.19 -2.94 -2.31
N ASP A 58 -9.95 -3.84 -1.70
CA ASP A 58 -10.98 -3.54 -0.70
C ASP A 58 -10.48 -4.02 0.67
N LEU A 59 -9.64 -3.18 1.29
CA LEU A 59 -8.94 -3.46 2.54
C LEU A 59 -8.93 -2.22 3.43
N PRO A 60 -9.14 -2.35 4.75
CA PRO A 60 -8.92 -1.26 5.69
C PRO A 60 -7.42 -0.95 5.76
N LEU A 61 -7.04 0.31 5.51
CA LEU A 61 -5.66 0.77 5.52
C LEU A 61 -5.51 1.93 6.52
N ALA A 62 -4.50 1.86 7.38
CA ALA A 62 -4.17 2.91 8.36
C ALA A 62 -2.65 3.15 8.44
N PRO A 63 -1.97 3.47 7.32
CA PRO A 63 -0.52 3.62 7.32
C PRO A 63 -0.05 4.76 8.23
N HIS A 64 1.02 4.49 8.99
CA HIS A 64 1.67 5.47 9.85
C HIS A 64 2.44 6.51 9.03
N GLY A 65 2.25 7.79 9.33
CA GLY A 65 2.91 8.89 8.63
C GLY A 65 2.43 10.26 9.08
N THR A 66 3.07 11.31 8.60
CA THR A 66 2.64 12.70 8.86
C THR A 66 1.28 12.97 8.21
N PRO A 67 0.52 13.99 8.67
CA PRO A 67 -0.74 14.38 8.02
C PRO A 67 -0.58 14.66 6.52
N PHE A 68 0.56 15.22 6.10
CA PHE A 68 0.84 15.44 4.68
C PHE A 68 1.04 14.12 3.92
N GLN A 69 1.85 13.20 4.45
CA GLN A 69 2.06 11.89 3.84
C GLN A 69 0.75 11.11 3.67
N ARG A 70 -0.08 11.05 4.72
CA ARG A 70 -1.38 10.36 4.67
C ARG A 70 -2.30 10.94 3.60
N ARG A 71 -2.34 12.28 3.43
CA ARG A 71 -3.09 12.92 2.34
C ARG A 71 -2.56 12.55 0.96
N VAL A 72 -1.24 12.48 0.80
CA VAL A 72 -0.60 12.05 -0.46
C VAL A 72 -1.01 10.62 -0.79
N TRP A 73 -0.86 9.68 0.15
CA TRP A 73 -1.20 8.27 -0.04
C TRP A 73 -2.70 8.06 -0.30
N GLN A 74 -3.57 8.80 0.40
CA GLN A 74 -5.01 8.78 0.14
C GLN A 74 -5.33 9.24 -1.28
N THR A 75 -4.62 10.25 -1.79
CA THR A 75 -4.83 10.75 -3.16
C THR A 75 -4.29 9.78 -4.20
N LEU A 76 -3.17 9.11 -3.93
CA LEU A 76 -2.62 8.06 -4.81
C LEU A 76 -3.59 6.90 -4.98
N ARG A 77 -4.32 6.50 -3.94
CA ARG A 77 -5.33 5.42 -4.02
C ARG A 77 -6.46 5.69 -5.02
N ALA A 78 -6.66 6.96 -5.43
CA ALA A 78 -7.65 7.32 -6.44
C ALA A 78 -7.11 7.18 -7.87
N VAL A 79 -5.83 6.85 -8.08
CA VAL A 79 -5.27 6.58 -9.40
C VAL A 79 -5.75 5.20 -9.86
N PRO A 80 -6.47 5.11 -10.99
CA PRO A 80 -6.97 3.83 -11.48
C PRO A 80 -5.86 2.88 -11.91
N TYR A 81 -6.13 1.58 -11.88
CA TYR A 81 -5.22 0.57 -12.41
C TYR A 81 -4.85 0.85 -13.87
N GLY A 82 -3.58 0.67 -14.20
CA GLY A 82 -3.03 0.92 -15.54
C GLY A 82 -2.92 2.41 -15.92
N GLN A 83 -3.28 3.33 -15.03
CA GLN A 83 -3.12 4.77 -15.23
C GLN A 83 -1.92 5.30 -14.46
N THR A 84 -1.35 6.40 -14.94
CA THR A 84 -0.24 7.09 -14.29
C THR A 84 -0.60 8.53 -13.96
N LEU A 85 0.06 9.08 -12.95
CA LEU A 85 -0.08 10.49 -12.55
C LEU A 85 1.31 11.07 -12.30
N THR A 86 1.57 12.27 -12.80
CA THR A 86 2.85 12.94 -12.54
C THR A 86 2.87 13.54 -11.14
N TYR A 87 4.06 13.66 -10.55
CA TYR A 87 4.22 14.34 -9.26
C TYR A 87 3.71 15.79 -9.29
N GLY A 88 3.84 16.48 -10.43
CA GLY A 88 3.31 17.83 -10.62
C GLY A 88 1.78 17.87 -10.58
N ALA A 89 1.10 16.94 -11.26
CA ALA A 89 -0.35 16.84 -11.22
C ALA A 89 -0.88 16.50 -9.82
N LEU A 90 -0.19 15.60 -9.10
CA LEU A 90 -0.52 15.26 -7.73
C LEU A 90 -0.27 16.43 -6.77
N ALA A 91 0.82 17.17 -6.96
CA ALA A 91 1.13 18.37 -6.20
C ALA A 91 0.10 19.48 -6.39
N ALA A 92 -0.40 19.69 -7.62
CA ALA A 92 -1.48 20.63 -7.89
C ALA A 92 -2.76 20.28 -7.12
N ARG A 93 -3.15 19.00 -7.09
CA ARG A 93 -4.33 18.52 -6.33
C ARG A 93 -4.19 18.73 -4.83
N LEU A 94 -2.97 18.67 -4.31
CA LEU A 94 -2.67 18.76 -2.88
C LEU A 94 -2.25 20.16 -2.43
N SER A 95 -2.26 21.15 -3.33
CA SER A 95 -1.71 22.50 -3.08
C SER A 95 -0.30 22.42 -2.48
N SER A 96 0.58 21.66 -3.12
CA SER A 96 1.95 21.36 -2.65
C SER A 96 2.96 21.44 -3.80
N HIS A 97 4.20 21.02 -3.55
CA HIS A 97 5.28 20.98 -4.53
C HIS A 97 5.62 19.54 -4.94
N ALA A 98 5.96 19.33 -6.21
CA ALA A 98 6.30 18.01 -6.76
C ALA A 98 7.40 17.29 -5.96
N ARG A 99 8.43 18.03 -5.49
CA ARG A 99 9.49 17.48 -4.65
C ARG A 99 8.96 16.93 -3.32
N ALA A 100 8.08 17.68 -2.64
CA ALA A 100 7.50 17.25 -1.37
C ALA A 100 6.60 16.02 -1.56
N VAL A 101 5.81 16.02 -2.64
CA VAL A 101 4.97 14.87 -3.02
C VAL A 101 5.83 13.64 -3.31
N GLY A 102 6.89 13.76 -4.12
CA GLY A 102 7.78 12.63 -4.41
C GLY A 102 8.43 12.03 -3.16
N GLN A 103 8.80 12.87 -2.19
CA GLN A 103 9.31 12.41 -0.89
C GLN A 103 8.25 11.67 -0.06
N ALA A 104 6.98 12.06 -0.16
CA ALA A 104 5.89 11.35 0.50
C ALA A 104 5.54 10.03 -0.22
N VAL A 105 5.55 10.02 -1.56
CA VAL A 105 5.36 8.81 -2.37
C VAL A 105 6.43 7.76 -2.05
N GLY A 106 7.70 8.16 -2.02
CA GLY A 106 8.81 7.24 -1.68
C GLY A 106 8.80 6.72 -0.24
N LYS A 107 7.97 7.29 0.64
CA LYS A 107 7.77 6.83 2.03
C LYS A 107 6.48 6.02 2.21
N ASN A 108 5.82 5.64 1.12
CA ASN A 108 4.61 4.81 1.17
C ASN A 108 4.90 3.46 1.84
N PRO A 109 4.29 3.18 3.00
CA PRO A 109 4.49 1.91 3.70
C PRO A 109 3.66 0.76 3.12
N LEU A 110 2.73 1.04 2.21
CA LEU A 110 1.85 0.04 1.59
C LEU A 110 2.00 0.07 0.06
N PRO A 111 3.20 -0.22 -0.50
CA PRO A 111 3.39 -0.31 -1.94
C PRO A 111 2.46 -1.36 -2.56
N ILE A 112 2.16 -1.23 -3.85
CA ILE A 112 1.18 -2.02 -4.62
C ILE A 112 -0.28 -1.73 -4.21
N ILE A 113 -0.60 -1.80 -2.92
CA ILE A 113 -1.95 -1.52 -2.40
C ILE A 113 -2.26 -0.02 -2.48
N VAL A 114 -1.29 0.82 -2.13
CA VAL A 114 -1.26 2.25 -2.46
C VAL A 114 -0.32 2.39 -3.66
N PRO A 115 -0.82 2.79 -4.84
CA PRO A 115 -0.02 2.79 -6.07
C PRO A 115 0.93 4.00 -6.06
N CYS A 116 2.21 3.75 -5.79
CA CYS A 116 3.29 4.74 -5.78
C CYS A 116 4.11 4.73 -7.06
#